data_AF-Q6LLB0-F1
#
_entry.id   AF-Q6LLB0-F1
#
_cell.length_a   1.000
_cell.length_b   1.000
_cell.length_c   1.000
_cell.angle_alpha   90.00
_cell.angle_beta   90.00
_cell.angle_gamma   90.00
#
_symmetry.space_group_name_H-M   'P 1'
#
loop_
_entity.id
_entity.type
_entity.pdbx_description
1 polymer ?
#
loop_
_entity_poly.entity_id
_entity_poly.type
_entity_poly.pdbx_seq_one_letter_code
_entity_poly.pdbx_strand_id
1 'polypeptide(L)'
;MQGDLMIAERKNFHKVYDLTQRVVPNDVDTSIPTEQEHGQFLVLSYLRAHGFGNLAEITYLLKNIKTLASQALNMLLESGDIKRVIINESVYFACCDALFLLDKRLNKKQVHILSPFDNLLIQRKRTQSIFNFKYLLECYVPAAKRQFGYFCLPVLWNGKLVARADCKVDKQTNTLNVIHLFIEPSVNEKETFFTALEEKLQAFAQFNQCNHYAIQKVSSRTV
;
A
#
# COMPACT_ATOMS: atom_id res chain seq x y z
N MET A 1 23.43 -4.72 -8.50
CA MET A 1 23.77 -4.49 -7.08
C MET A 1 24.22 -5.86 -6.55
N GLN A 2 25.44 -6.01 -6.05
CA GLN A 2 26.07 -7.33 -5.80
C GLN A 2 25.65 -7.99 -4.48
N GLY A 3 25.10 -7.22 -3.54
CA GLY A 3 24.58 -7.76 -2.29
C GLY A 3 25.67 -8.17 -1.28
N ASP A 4 26.87 -7.58 -1.34
CA ASP A 4 27.99 -7.92 -0.44
C ASP A 4 27.81 -7.39 0.99
N LEU A 5 27.02 -6.32 1.15
CA LEU A 5 26.76 -5.64 2.42
C LEU A 5 25.25 -5.59 2.72
N MET A 6 24.90 -5.81 3.99
CA MET A 6 23.55 -5.69 4.52
C MET A 6 23.50 -4.84 5.78
N ILE A 7 22.32 -4.33 6.12
CA ILE A 7 22.10 -3.60 7.38
C ILE A 7 21.98 -4.64 8.49
N ALA A 8 23.00 -4.77 9.32
CA ALA A 8 23.02 -5.70 10.46
C ALA A 8 22.15 -5.17 11.61
N GLU A 9 22.24 -3.86 11.88
CA GLU A 9 21.48 -3.21 12.95
C GLU A 9 21.31 -1.71 12.69
N ARG A 10 20.51 -1.06 13.55
CA ARG A 10 20.38 0.40 13.60
C ARG A 10 20.79 0.90 14.97
N LYS A 11 21.76 1.82 15.02
CA LYS A 11 22.13 2.56 16.24
C LYS A 11 21.58 3.96 16.11
N ASN A 12 20.49 4.24 16.84
CA ASN A 12 19.68 5.44 16.65
C ASN A 12 19.24 5.57 15.17
N PHE A 13 19.68 6.61 14.48
CA PHE A 13 19.38 6.86 13.06
C PHE A 13 20.44 6.32 12.09
N HIS A 14 21.56 5.77 12.59
CA HIS A 14 22.63 5.25 11.75
C HIS A 14 22.43 3.77 11.44
N LYS A 15 22.59 3.42 10.16
CA LYS A 15 22.66 2.03 9.70
C LYS A 15 24.07 1.50 9.93
N VAL A 16 24.20 0.37 10.62
CA VAL A 16 25.46 -0.36 10.73
C VAL A 16 25.45 -1.44 9.65
N TYR A 17 26.46 -1.43 8.79
CA TYR A 17 26.59 -2.41 7.71
C TYR A 17 27.58 -3.50 8.11
N ASP A 18 27.29 -4.74 7.72
CA ASP A 18 28.22 -5.86 7.82
C ASP A 18 28.15 -6.70 6.53
N LEU A 19 29.07 -7.66 6.39
CA LEU A 19 29.08 -8.62 5.31
C LEU A 19 27.80 -9.47 5.35
N THR A 20 27.21 -9.73 4.18
CA THR A 20 25.98 -10.52 4.03
C THR A 20 26.04 -11.87 4.75
N GLN A 21 27.17 -12.58 4.67
CA GLN A 21 27.38 -13.87 5.35
C GLN A 21 27.34 -13.82 6.89
N ARG A 22 27.43 -12.63 7.50
CA ARG A 22 27.30 -12.44 8.96
C ARG A 22 25.90 -11.99 9.37
N VAL A 23 25.08 -11.59 8.41
CA VAL A 23 23.72 -11.09 8.62
C VAL A 23 22.69 -12.15 8.23
N VAL A 24 22.90 -12.82 7.10
CA VAL A 24 22.02 -13.87 6.60
C VAL A 24 22.34 -15.18 7.32
N PRO A 25 21.34 -15.87 7.90
CA PRO A 25 21.54 -17.19 8.48
C PRO A 25 22.14 -18.20 7.48
N ASN A 26 23.02 -19.08 7.96
CA ASN A 26 23.76 -20.03 7.09
C ASN A 26 22.87 -21.10 6.43
N ASP A 27 21.62 -21.24 6.85
CA ASP A 27 20.62 -22.16 6.30
C ASP A 27 19.77 -21.53 5.19
N VAL A 28 19.97 -20.25 4.88
CA VAL A 28 19.31 -19.59 3.75
C VAL A 28 20.05 -19.91 2.45
N ASP A 29 19.32 -20.41 1.46
CA ASP A 29 19.84 -20.57 0.10
C ASP A 29 20.08 -19.19 -0.53
N THR A 30 21.36 -18.86 -0.77
CA THR A 30 21.80 -17.62 -1.42
C THR A 30 22.25 -17.84 -2.87
N SER A 31 21.92 -18.97 -3.47
CA SER A 31 22.20 -19.22 -4.89
C SER A 31 21.48 -18.18 -5.77
N ILE A 32 22.12 -17.83 -6.89
CA ILE A 32 21.52 -16.87 -7.83
C ILE A 32 20.35 -17.59 -8.52
N PRO A 33 19.12 -17.04 -8.45
CA PRO A 33 17.98 -17.67 -9.09
C PRO A 33 18.17 -17.68 -10.60
N THR A 34 17.65 -18.73 -11.25
CA THR A 34 17.52 -18.75 -12.70
C THR A 34 16.62 -17.60 -13.18
N GLU A 35 16.71 -17.25 -14.47
CA GLU A 35 15.83 -16.24 -15.05
C GLU A 35 14.34 -16.59 -14.89
N GLN A 36 14.02 -17.88 -15.00
CA GLN A 36 12.67 -18.41 -14.81
C GLN A 36 12.19 -18.21 -13.36
N GLU A 37 12.98 -18.64 -12.37
CA GLU A 37 12.64 -18.49 -10.94
C GLU A 37 12.49 -17.02 -10.57
N HIS A 38 13.41 -16.16 -11.05
CA HIS A 38 13.34 -14.73 -10.80
C HIS A 38 12.08 -14.11 -11.42
N GLY A 39 11.74 -14.48 -12.65
CA GLY A 39 10.53 -13.97 -13.31
C GLY A 39 9.25 -14.40 -12.62
N GLN A 40 9.15 -15.67 -12.24
CA GLN A 40 8.03 -16.20 -11.47
C GLN A 40 7.93 -15.50 -10.11
N PHE A 41 9.05 -15.33 -9.41
CA PHE A 41 9.11 -14.62 -8.13
C PHE A 41 8.56 -13.20 -8.25
N LEU A 42 8.99 -12.44 -9.26
CA LEU A 42 8.53 -11.06 -9.46
C LEU A 42 7.03 -10.98 -9.76
N VAL A 43 6.53 -11.83 -10.67
CA VAL A 43 5.10 -11.86 -11.04
C VAL A 43 4.26 -12.28 -9.84
N LEU A 44 4.57 -13.40 -9.19
CA LEU A 44 3.78 -13.94 -8.09
C LEU A 44 3.85 -13.05 -6.85
N SER A 45 5.00 -12.45 -6.54
CA SER A 45 5.12 -11.50 -5.42
C SER A 45 4.24 -10.29 -5.63
N TYR A 46 4.23 -9.74 -6.85
CA TYR A 46 3.34 -8.62 -7.19
C TYR A 46 1.86 -9.03 -7.08
N LEU A 47 1.46 -10.14 -7.71
CA LEU A 47 0.07 -10.58 -7.73
C LEU A 47 -0.46 -10.92 -6.33
N ARG A 48 0.35 -11.55 -5.47
CA ARG A 48 -0.03 -11.84 -4.08
C ARG A 48 -0.19 -10.57 -3.25
N ALA A 49 0.69 -9.58 -3.44
CA ALA A 49 0.63 -8.33 -2.68
C ALA A 49 -0.49 -7.39 -3.15
N HIS A 50 -0.81 -7.38 -4.45
CA HIS A 50 -1.77 -6.45 -5.05
C HIS A 50 -3.13 -7.08 -5.42
N GLY A 51 -3.25 -8.41 -5.29
CA GLY A 51 -4.39 -9.22 -5.74
C GLY A 51 -4.43 -9.43 -7.26
N PHE A 52 -4.13 -8.39 -8.04
CA PHE A 52 -4.07 -8.43 -9.50
C PHE A 52 -3.14 -7.36 -10.08
N GLY A 53 -2.67 -7.58 -11.31
CA GLY A 53 -1.79 -6.66 -12.02
C GLY A 53 -1.70 -6.94 -13.52
N ASN A 54 -1.27 -5.94 -14.28
CA ASN A 54 -0.82 -6.12 -15.66
C ASN A 54 0.72 -6.01 -15.73
N LEU A 55 1.31 -6.35 -16.89
CA LEU A 55 2.76 -6.38 -17.05
C LEU A 55 3.43 -5.03 -16.74
N ALA A 56 2.80 -3.91 -17.10
CA ALA A 56 3.35 -2.59 -16.85
C ALA A 56 3.39 -2.25 -15.35
N GLU A 57 2.40 -2.71 -14.59
CA GLU A 57 2.34 -2.54 -13.14
C GLU A 57 3.30 -3.48 -12.40
N ILE A 58 3.38 -4.75 -12.83
CA ILE A 58 4.30 -5.76 -12.26
C ILE A 58 5.76 -5.30 -12.41
N THR A 59 6.09 -4.64 -13.53
CA THR A 59 7.46 -4.20 -13.84
C THR A 59 7.72 -2.75 -13.44
N TYR A 60 6.82 -2.12 -12.68
CA TYR A 60 6.92 -0.72 -12.30
C TYR A 60 8.24 -0.42 -11.56
N LEU A 61 9.00 0.56 -12.06
CA LEU A 61 10.34 0.96 -11.58
C LEU A 61 11.44 -0.11 -11.69
N LEU A 62 11.16 -1.28 -12.26
CA LEU A 62 12.15 -2.33 -12.50
C LEU A 62 12.77 -2.17 -13.90
N LYS A 63 14.10 -2.04 -13.95
CA LYS A 63 14.83 -1.87 -15.22
C LYS A 63 15.18 -3.24 -15.81
N ASN A 64 15.03 -3.39 -17.13
CA ASN A 64 15.46 -4.58 -17.89
C ASN A 64 14.77 -5.91 -17.50
N ILE A 65 13.59 -5.85 -16.86
CA ILE A 65 12.87 -7.04 -16.38
C ILE A 65 11.68 -7.43 -17.28
N LYS A 66 11.24 -6.54 -18.18
CA LYS A 66 9.96 -6.71 -18.90
C LYS A 66 9.84 -8.02 -19.69
N THR A 67 10.89 -8.42 -20.40
CA THR A 67 10.91 -9.68 -21.18
C THR A 67 10.78 -10.89 -20.25
N LEU A 68 11.58 -10.92 -19.19
CA LEU A 68 11.61 -11.99 -18.19
C LEU A 68 10.26 -12.12 -17.46
N ALA A 69 9.65 -11.01 -17.05
CA ALA A 69 8.31 -11.01 -16.44
C ALA A 69 7.22 -11.45 -17.44
N SER A 70 7.35 -11.09 -18.73
CA SER A 70 6.39 -11.51 -19.76
C SER A 70 6.45 -13.02 -20.03
N GLN A 71 7.65 -13.60 -20.06
CA GLN A 71 7.84 -15.05 -20.19
C GLN A 71 7.25 -15.78 -18.99
N ALA A 72 7.52 -15.29 -17.77
CA ALA A 72 6.95 -15.85 -16.55
C ALA A 72 5.41 -15.79 -16.53
N LEU A 73 4.80 -14.68 -16.98
CA LEU A 73 3.34 -14.59 -17.11
C LEU A 73 2.78 -15.67 -18.04
N ASN A 74 3.41 -15.91 -19.19
CA ASN A 74 2.96 -16.95 -20.13
C ASN A 74 3.05 -18.35 -19.51
N MET A 75 4.18 -18.69 -18.88
CA MET A 75 4.35 -19.98 -18.22
C MET A 75 3.34 -20.19 -17.07
N LEU A 76 3.09 -19.15 -16.27
CA LEU A 76 2.13 -19.22 -15.16
C LEU A 76 0.67 -19.31 -15.65
N LEU A 77 0.37 -18.79 -16.84
CA LEU A 77 -0.94 -18.97 -17.49
C LEU A 77 -1.11 -20.39 -18.03
N GLU A 78 -0.07 -20.94 -18.67
CA GLU A 78 -0.08 -22.29 -19.24
C GLU A 78 -0.18 -23.37 -18.16
N SER A 79 0.52 -23.19 -17.04
CA SER A 79 0.44 -24.07 -15.86
C SER A 79 -0.86 -23.91 -15.07
N GLY A 80 -1.59 -22.80 -15.25
CA GLY A 80 -2.84 -22.53 -14.54
C GLY A 80 -2.66 -21.95 -13.14
N ASP A 81 -1.47 -21.49 -12.77
CA ASP A 81 -1.20 -20.82 -11.48
C ASP A 81 -1.86 -19.43 -11.39
N ILE A 82 -2.02 -18.77 -12.54
CA ILE A 82 -2.68 -17.47 -12.66
C ILE A 82 -3.75 -17.50 -13.75
N LYS A 83 -4.70 -16.56 -13.69
CA LYS A 83 -5.73 -16.36 -14.72
C LYS A 83 -5.77 -14.93 -15.22
N ARG A 84 -6.22 -14.78 -16.46
CA ARG A 84 -6.63 -13.49 -17.02
C ARG A 84 -7.96 -13.07 -16.40
N VAL A 85 -8.05 -11.81 -16.02
CA VAL A 85 -9.27 -11.16 -15.54
C VAL A 85 -9.46 -9.84 -16.27
N ILE A 86 -10.72 -9.41 -16.44
CA ILE A 86 -11.05 -8.14 -17.09
C ILE A 86 -11.56 -7.19 -16.02
N ILE A 87 -10.93 -6.02 -15.91
CA ILE A 87 -11.31 -4.97 -14.96
C ILE A 87 -11.34 -3.65 -15.73
N ASN A 88 -12.49 -2.97 -15.71
CA ASN A 88 -12.70 -1.72 -16.47
C ASN A 88 -12.21 -1.84 -17.92
N GLU A 89 -12.67 -2.88 -18.62
CA GLU A 89 -12.35 -3.20 -20.04
C GLU A 89 -10.87 -3.50 -20.32
N SER A 90 -10.02 -3.55 -19.30
CA SER A 90 -8.59 -3.82 -19.41
C SER A 90 -8.25 -5.22 -18.90
N VAL A 91 -7.26 -5.85 -19.54
CA VAL A 91 -6.78 -7.19 -19.16
C VAL A 91 -5.76 -7.10 -18.02
N TYR A 92 -6.01 -7.86 -16.97
CA TYR A 92 -5.11 -8.07 -15.84
C TYR A 92 -4.90 -9.57 -15.60
N PHE A 93 -3.98 -9.87 -14.71
CA PHE A 93 -3.70 -11.22 -14.21
C PHE A 93 -3.92 -11.26 -12.70
N ALA A 94 -4.35 -12.40 -12.18
CA ALA A 94 -4.50 -12.67 -10.76
C ALA A 94 -4.12 -14.13 -10.46
N CYS A 95 -3.61 -14.41 -9.26
CA CYS A 95 -3.42 -15.79 -8.81
C CYS A 95 -4.77 -16.49 -8.70
N CYS A 96 -4.82 -17.78 -9.06
CA CYS A 96 -6.06 -18.55 -9.06
C CYS A 96 -6.74 -18.60 -7.69
N ASP A 97 -5.94 -18.73 -6.63
CA ASP A 97 -6.41 -18.76 -5.25
C ASP A 97 -7.07 -17.45 -4.81
N ALA A 98 -6.58 -16.31 -5.29
CA ALA A 98 -7.14 -15.00 -5.02
C ALA A 98 -8.57 -14.85 -5.56
N LEU A 99 -8.92 -15.57 -6.63
CA LEU A 99 -10.27 -15.51 -7.22
C LEU A 99 -11.34 -16.14 -6.32
N PHE A 100 -10.98 -17.09 -5.45
CA PHE A 100 -11.91 -17.65 -4.46
C PHE A 100 -12.37 -16.61 -3.41
N LEU A 101 -11.71 -15.45 -3.35
CA LEU A 101 -12.14 -14.34 -2.50
C LEU A 101 -13.35 -13.59 -3.07
N LEU A 102 -13.64 -13.72 -4.37
CA LEU A 102 -14.77 -13.03 -5.00
C LEU A 102 -16.12 -13.54 -4.49
N ASP A 103 -16.19 -14.81 -4.08
CA ASP A 103 -17.39 -15.41 -3.49
C ASP A 103 -17.58 -15.01 -2.01
N LYS A 104 -16.58 -14.38 -1.40
CA LYS A 104 -16.63 -13.96 0.00
C LYS A 104 -17.16 -12.53 0.08
N ARG A 105 -18.10 -12.31 0.99
CA ARG A 105 -18.52 -10.95 1.33
C ARG A 105 -17.37 -10.23 2.02
N LEU A 106 -17.05 -9.03 1.53
CA LEU A 106 -16.20 -8.09 2.25
C LEU A 106 -16.75 -7.87 3.66
N ASN A 107 -15.87 -7.89 4.65
CA ASN A 107 -16.22 -7.50 6.00
C ASN A 107 -16.51 -6.00 6.01
N LYS A 108 -17.79 -5.65 5.90
CA LYS A 108 -18.25 -4.26 5.90
C LYS A 108 -18.10 -3.69 7.31
N LYS A 109 -17.84 -2.38 7.40
CA LYS A 109 -17.58 -1.59 8.63
C LYS A 109 -16.14 -1.56 9.13
N GLN A 110 -15.17 -2.09 8.38
CA GLN A 110 -13.75 -1.95 8.73
C GLN A 110 -13.13 -0.72 8.08
N VAL A 111 -12.44 0.08 8.89
CA VAL A 111 -11.62 1.22 8.45
C VAL A 111 -10.14 0.86 8.53
N HIS A 112 -9.38 1.24 7.51
CA HIS A 112 -7.92 1.18 7.50
C HIS A 112 -7.34 2.55 7.16
N ILE A 113 -6.37 3.00 7.95
CA ILE A 113 -5.57 4.20 7.66
C ILE A 113 -4.30 3.71 6.98
N LEU A 114 -4.11 4.08 5.72
CA LEU A 114 -3.02 3.59 4.88
C LEU A 114 -1.81 4.51 4.96
N SER A 115 -0.62 3.91 5.04
CA SER A 115 0.64 4.62 4.83
C SER A 115 0.67 5.25 3.44
N PRO A 116 1.27 6.44 3.25
CA PRO A 116 1.48 6.99 1.91
C PRO A 116 2.36 6.10 1.03
N PHE A 117 3.07 5.13 1.64
CA PHE A 117 3.92 4.15 1.00
C PHE A 117 3.30 2.75 0.95
N ASP A 118 1.99 2.64 1.21
CA ASP A 118 1.26 1.38 1.06
C ASP A 118 1.28 0.92 -0.41
N ASN A 119 1.41 -0.39 -0.66
CA ASN A 119 1.45 -0.98 -2.00
C ASN A 119 0.22 -0.57 -2.85
N LEU A 120 -0.94 -0.35 -2.22
CA LEU A 120 -2.15 0.12 -2.91
C LEU A 120 -1.98 1.53 -3.52
N LEU A 121 -1.09 2.34 -2.96
CA LEU A 121 -0.93 3.78 -3.23
C LEU A 121 0.35 4.14 -3.98
N ILE A 122 1.40 3.30 -3.92
CA ILE A 122 2.69 3.55 -4.59
C ILE A 122 2.49 3.86 -6.08
N GLN A 123 1.63 3.11 -6.76
CA GLN A 123 1.31 3.31 -8.18
C GLN A 123 0.09 4.19 -8.38
N ARG A 124 0.27 5.52 -8.30
CA ARG A 124 -0.82 6.51 -8.36
C ARG A 124 -1.77 6.36 -9.55
N LYS A 125 -1.25 6.00 -10.73
CA LYS A 125 -2.08 5.76 -11.94
C LYS A 125 -3.03 4.59 -11.73
N ARG A 126 -2.54 3.50 -11.12
CA ARG A 126 -3.34 2.34 -10.76
C ARG A 126 -4.38 2.70 -9.69
N THR A 127 -3.98 3.41 -8.65
CA THR A 127 -4.92 3.88 -7.60
C THR A 127 -6.05 4.70 -8.22
N GLN A 128 -5.73 5.61 -9.14
CA GLN A 128 -6.74 6.39 -9.86
C GLN A 128 -7.63 5.52 -10.75
N SER A 129 -7.07 4.57 -11.50
CA SER A 129 -7.83 3.72 -12.43
C SER A 129 -8.77 2.75 -11.72
N ILE A 130 -8.34 2.16 -10.59
CA ILE A 130 -9.08 1.11 -9.88
C ILE A 130 -10.00 1.71 -8.82
N PHE A 131 -9.54 2.70 -8.06
CA PHE A 131 -10.28 3.26 -6.93
C PHE A 131 -10.89 4.65 -7.20
N ASN A 132 -10.67 5.21 -8.39
CA ASN A 132 -11.05 6.59 -8.73
C ASN A 132 -10.57 7.61 -7.68
N PHE A 133 -9.35 7.41 -7.17
CA PHE A 133 -8.81 8.19 -6.07
C PHE A 133 -7.49 8.86 -6.45
N LYS A 134 -7.55 10.19 -6.62
CA LYS A 134 -6.36 11.02 -6.88
C LYS A 134 -5.64 11.23 -5.55
N TYR A 135 -4.40 10.76 -5.49
CA TYR A 135 -3.59 10.85 -4.29
C TYR A 135 -2.18 11.37 -4.60
N LEU A 136 -1.76 12.35 -3.81
CA LEU A 136 -0.41 12.89 -3.81
C LEU A 136 0.01 13.09 -2.35
N LEU A 137 1.19 12.56 -1.99
CA LEU A 137 1.82 12.90 -0.72
C LEU A 137 2.39 14.32 -0.81
N GLU A 138 1.81 15.25 -0.06
CA GLU A 138 2.12 16.68 -0.19
C GLU A 138 3.26 17.16 0.72
N CYS A 139 4.05 16.25 1.29
CA CYS A 139 5.18 16.60 2.16
C CYS A 139 6.25 17.43 1.43
N TYR A 140 6.35 17.28 0.11
CA TYR A 140 7.23 18.06 -0.77
C TYR A 140 6.53 19.29 -1.40
N VAL A 141 5.23 19.46 -1.19
CA VAL A 141 4.48 20.60 -1.70
C VAL A 141 4.61 21.76 -0.70
N PRO A 142 4.88 23.01 -1.16
CA PRO A 142 4.91 24.18 -0.28
C PRO A 142 3.61 24.31 0.52
N ALA A 143 3.70 24.70 1.80
CA ALA A 143 2.57 24.68 2.73
C ALA A 143 1.30 25.37 2.19
N ALA A 144 1.44 26.54 1.56
CA ALA A 144 0.33 27.30 0.98
C ALA A 144 -0.35 26.64 -0.23
N LYS A 145 0.28 25.64 -0.86
CA LYS A 145 -0.24 24.92 -2.04
C LYS A 145 -0.80 23.53 -1.71
N ARG A 146 -0.73 23.12 -0.44
CA ARG A 146 -1.25 21.82 0.02
C ARG A 146 -2.78 21.82 -0.02
N GLN A 147 -3.38 20.77 -0.55
CA GLN A 147 -4.84 20.62 -0.57
C GLN A 147 -5.33 19.83 0.64
N PHE A 148 -4.58 18.81 1.04
CA PHE A 148 -5.03 17.84 2.04
C PHE A 148 -4.16 17.84 3.29
N GLY A 149 -2.87 18.16 3.18
CA GLY A 149 -1.98 18.27 4.34
C GLY A 149 -0.60 17.67 4.12
N TYR A 150 0.29 17.87 5.10
CA TYR A 150 1.72 17.53 4.95
C TYR A 150 1.97 16.02 4.80
N PHE A 151 1.37 15.21 5.67
CA PHE A 151 1.56 13.76 5.71
C PHE A 151 0.20 13.08 5.68
N CYS A 152 -0.52 13.32 4.58
CA CYS A 152 -1.91 12.94 4.45
C CYS A 152 -2.08 11.43 4.16
N LEU A 153 -2.76 10.72 5.06
CA LEU A 153 -2.98 9.28 5.04
C LEU A 153 -4.33 8.93 4.41
N PRO A 154 -4.40 8.15 3.32
CA PRO A 154 -5.67 7.70 2.77
C PRO A 154 -6.41 6.74 3.72
N VAL A 155 -7.73 6.86 3.76
CA VAL A 155 -8.60 6.04 4.61
C VAL A 155 -9.43 5.12 3.71
N LEU A 156 -9.25 3.82 3.89
CA LEU A 156 -10.01 2.77 3.23
C LEU A 156 -11.18 2.35 4.10
N TRP A 157 -12.38 2.30 3.55
CA TRP A 157 -13.58 1.78 4.20
C TRP A 157 -14.46 1.08 3.19
N ASN A 158 -14.96 -0.11 3.54
CA ASN A 158 -15.81 -0.93 2.66
C ASN A 158 -15.23 -1.14 1.25
N GLY A 159 -13.91 -1.34 1.15
CA GLY A 159 -13.21 -1.56 -0.12
C GLY A 159 -13.02 -0.30 -0.99
N LYS A 160 -13.32 0.90 -0.47
CA LYS A 160 -13.16 2.18 -1.17
C LYS A 160 -12.24 3.12 -0.39
N LEU A 161 -11.47 3.94 -1.11
CA LEU A 161 -10.74 5.05 -0.51
C LEU A 161 -11.71 6.22 -0.36
N VAL A 162 -12.05 6.56 0.89
CA VAL A 162 -13.20 7.43 1.20
C VAL A 162 -12.84 8.66 2.01
N ALA A 163 -11.64 8.74 2.57
CA ALA A 163 -11.19 9.93 3.26
C ALA A 163 -9.67 10.05 3.21
N ARG A 164 -9.17 11.20 3.69
CA ARG A 164 -7.75 11.46 3.91
C ARG A 164 -7.56 12.12 5.28
N ALA A 165 -6.60 11.65 6.05
CA ALA A 165 -6.29 12.16 7.38
C ALA A 165 -4.85 12.68 7.42
N ASP A 166 -4.65 14.00 7.53
CA ASP A 166 -3.34 14.58 7.84
C ASP A 166 -3.09 14.48 9.34
N CYS A 167 -2.19 13.58 9.71
CA CYS A 167 -1.95 13.22 11.10
C CYS A 167 -0.58 13.72 11.58
N LYS A 168 -0.53 14.19 12.82
CA LYS A 168 0.71 14.58 13.51
C LYS A 168 0.65 14.20 14.98
N VAL A 169 1.69 13.54 15.46
CA VAL A 169 1.88 13.29 16.89
C VAL A 169 2.33 14.58 17.58
N ASP A 170 1.60 14.98 18.61
CA ASP A 170 2.08 15.92 19.62
C ASP A 170 2.62 15.14 20.81
N LYS A 171 3.93 15.20 20.98
CA LYS A 171 4.66 14.48 22.03
C LYS A 171 4.49 15.11 23.42
N GLN A 172 4.11 16.38 23.51
CA GLN A 172 3.93 17.03 24.82
C GLN A 172 2.65 16.57 25.49
N THR A 173 1.60 16.37 24.68
CA THR A 173 0.28 15.97 25.15
C THR A 173 -0.01 14.48 24.94
N ASN A 174 0.90 13.74 24.29
CA ASN A 174 0.69 12.36 23.85
C ASN A 174 -0.61 12.22 23.03
N THR A 175 -0.84 13.16 22.10
CA THR A 175 -2.04 13.22 21.26
C THR A 175 -1.71 12.97 19.80
N LEU A 176 -2.49 12.10 19.15
CA LEU A 176 -2.51 12.03 17.70
C LEU A 176 -3.47 13.12 17.15
N ASN A 177 -2.92 14.21 16.65
CA ASN A 177 -3.71 15.26 16.02
C ASN A 177 -4.02 14.89 14.56
N VAL A 178 -5.30 14.69 14.25
CA VAL A 178 -5.80 14.72 12.88
C VAL A 178 -6.05 16.18 12.53
N ILE A 179 -5.02 16.84 12.00
CA ILE A 179 -5.01 18.25 11.66
C ILE A 179 -6.12 18.54 10.63
N HIS A 180 -6.29 17.63 9.67
CA HIS A 180 -7.31 17.73 8.64
C HIS A 180 -7.82 16.35 8.24
N LEU A 181 -9.12 16.12 8.47
CA LEU A 181 -9.87 14.99 7.95
C LEU A 181 -10.70 15.44 6.74
N PHE A 182 -10.29 15.02 5.55
CA PHE A 182 -11.02 15.29 4.31
C PHE A 182 -11.85 14.08 3.91
N ILE A 183 -13.17 14.23 3.80
CA ILE A 183 -14.12 13.15 3.48
C ILE A 183 -14.53 13.25 2.02
N GLU A 184 -14.45 12.13 1.30
CA GLU A 184 -14.90 12.04 -0.08
C GLU A 184 -16.43 12.00 -0.17
N PRO A 185 -17.02 12.50 -1.27
CA PRO A 185 -18.47 12.45 -1.49
C PRO A 185 -19.07 11.03 -1.51
N SER A 186 -18.24 10.00 -1.67
CA SER A 186 -18.66 8.59 -1.75
C SER A 186 -19.10 7.98 -0.42
N VAL A 187 -18.97 8.69 0.71
CA VAL A 187 -19.42 8.23 2.03
C VAL A 187 -20.92 8.48 2.21
N ASN A 188 -21.70 7.41 2.07
CA ASN A 188 -23.17 7.46 2.21
C ASN A 188 -23.62 7.25 3.67
N GLU A 189 -23.05 6.28 4.41
CA GLU A 189 -23.41 6.02 5.82
C GLU A 189 -22.40 6.70 6.76
N LYS A 190 -22.50 8.03 6.87
CA LYS A 190 -21.52 8.84 7.62
C LYS A 190 -21.40 8.42 9.09
N GLU A 191 -22.51 8.16 9.77
CA GLU A 191 -22.51 7.75 11.17
C GLU A 191 -21.73 6.44 11.38
N THR A 192 -22.09 5.39 10.62
CA THR A 192 -21.36 4.10 10.63
C THR A 192 -19.88 4.28 10.31
N PHE A 193 -19.55 5.14 9.34
CA PHE A 193 -18.17 5.44 8.98
C PHE A 193 -17.41 6.09 10.14
N PHE A 194 -17.99 7.12 10.78
CA PHE A 194 -17.35 7.82 11.88
C PHE A 194 -17.15 6.94 13.11
N THR A 195 -18.12 6.08 13.46
CA THR A 195 -17.94 5.09 14.54
C THR A 195 -16.75 4.17 14.26
N ALA A 196 -16.68 3.60 13.05
CA ALA A 196 -15.56 2.73 12.68
C ALA A 196 -14.21 3.49 12.57
N LEU A 197 -14.26 4.77 12.16
CA LEU A 197 -13.08 5.62 12.08
C LEU A 197 -12.54 5.99 13.47
N GLU A 198 -13.41 6.26 14.43
CA GLU A 198 -13.06 6.53 15.83
C GLU A 198 -12.28 5.37 16.45
N GLU A 199 -12.81 4.14 16.32
CA GLU A 199 -12.10 2.93 16.76
C GLU A 199 -10.72 2.82 16.11
N LYS A 200 -10.64 3.10 14.80
CA LYS A 200 -9.37 2.99 14.07
C LYS A 200 -8.38 4.10 14.40
N LEU A 201 -8.85 5.33 14.61
CA LEU A 201 -8.01 6.47 15.02
C LEU A 201 -7.48 6.26 16.43
N GLN A 202 -8.27 5.69 17.33
CA GLN A 202 -7.81 5.35 18.68
C GLN A 202 -6.71 4.28 18.63
N ALA A 203 -6.92 3.20 17.87
CA ALA A 203 -5.89 2.18 17.67
C ALA A 203 -4.62 2.75 17.00
N PHE A 204 -4.79 3.67 16.04
CA PHE A 204 -3.66 4.32 15.37
C PHE A 204 -2.93 5.31 16.30
N ALA A 205 -3.64 5.99 17.20
CA ALA A 205 -3.02 6.82 18.24
C ALA A 205 -2.13 5.97 19.15
N GLN A 206 -2.65 4.83 19.63
CA GLN A 206 -1.87 3.89 20.45
C GLN A 206 -0.65 3.35 19.72
N PHE A 207 -0.79 2.97 18.45
CA PHE A 207 0.34 2.56 17.60
C PHE A 207 1.44 3.64 17.53
N ASN A 208 1.05 4.91 17.55
CA ASN A 208 1.96 6.06 17.55
C ASN A 208 2.38 6.53 18.96
N GLN A 209 2.14 5.72 20.00
CA GLN A 209 2.46 6.02 21.40
C GLN A 209 1.71 7.24 21.97
N CYS A 210 0.48 7.47 21.49
CA CYS A 210 -0.44 8.49 21.99
C CYS A 210 -1.56 7.86 22.83
N ASN A 211 -2.07 8.59 23.82
CA ASN A 211 -3.16 8.14 24.70
C ASN A 211 -4.55 8.35 24.05
N HIS A 212 -4.69 9.42 23.27
CA HIS A 212 -5.92 9.75 22.56
C HIS A 212 -5.61 10.43 21.21
N TYR A 213 -6.65 10.62 20.41
CA TYR A 213 -6.60 11.43 19.19
C TYR A 213 -7.47 12.67 19.32
N ALA A 214 -7.25 13.65 18.46
CA ALA A 214 -8.12 14.83 18.32
C ALA A 214 -8.25 15.20 16.85
N ILE A 215 -9.49 15.41 16.38
CA ILE A 215 -9.76 15.90 15.03
C ILE A 215 -9.94 17.42 15.09
N GLN A 216 -9.06 18.15 14.41
CA GLN A 216 -9.04 19.61 14.47
C GLN A 216 -9.91 20.26 13.39
N LYS A 217 -9.98 19.63 12.21
CA LYS A 217 -10.77 20.11 11.08
C LYS A 217 -11.33 18.95 10.29
N VAL A 218 -12.62 19.03 9.97
CA VAL A 218 -13.29 18.14 9.02
C VAL A 218 -13.73 18.95 7.80
N SER A 219 -13.49 18.45 6.60
CA SER A 219 -14.06 19.03 5.38
C SER A 219 -14.49 17.93 4.41
N SER A 220 -15.33 18.28 3.44
CA SER A 220 -15.73 17.39 2.35
C SER A 220 -15.77 18.17 1.04
N ARG A 221 -15.55 17.48 -0.08
CA ARG A 221 -15.78 18.09 -1.39
C ARG A 221 -17.28 18.35 -1.56
N THR A 222 -17.68 19.60 -1.80
CA THR A 222 -19.04 19.91 -2.26
C THR A 222 -19.21 19.28 -3.65
N VAL A 223 -20.32 18.57 -3.85
CA VAL A 223 -20.68 17.96 -5.13
C VAL A 223 -20.95 19.05 -6.17
#